data_AF-A0AAV9CET3-F1
#
_entry.id   AF-A0AAV9CET3-F1
#
_cell.length_a   1.000
_cell.length_b   1.000
_cell.length_c   1.000
_cell.angle_alpha   90.00
_cell.angle_beta   90.00
_cell.angle_gamma   90.00
#
_symmetry.space_group_name_H-M   'P 1'
#
loop_
_entity.id
_entity.type
_entity.pdbx_description
1 polymer ?
#
loop_
_entity_poly.entity_id
_entity_poly.type
_entity_poly.pdbx_seq_one_letter_code
_entity_poly.pdbx_strand_id
1 'polypeptide(L)'
;MTGLLKKLLLCGERSFPSEEELLPEQGHVRVCVGKEGEEEVMMKLEVEANYLNHPLFEDLLGMSVEEYGYSYKGALRICCETGLFLLLKEMLDSRNPSAHYMGIQDLISKYHHSINT
;
A
#
# COMPACT_ATOMS: atom_id res chain seq x y z
N MET A 1 -18.27 28.76 -34.26
CA MET A 1 -17.88 27.46 -33.65
C MET A 1 -17.41 27.74 -32.23
N THR A 2 -18.32 27.75 -31.26
CA THR A 2 -18.00 27.96 -29.84
C THR A 2 -18.62 26.81 -29.06
N GLY A 3 -17.76 26.12 -28.30
CA GLY A 3 -18.02 24.83 -27.67
C GLY A 3 -19.21 24.83 -26.72
N LEU A 4 -20.00 23.77 -26.83
CA LEU A 4 -21.19 23.52 -26.03
C LEU A 4 -20.77 23.05 -24.62
N LEU A 5 -20.93 23.94 -23.64
CA LEU A 5 -20.90 23.60 -22.22
C LEU A 5 -22.02 22.58 -21.93
N LYS A 6 -21.63 21.35 -21.58
CA LYS A 6 -22.57 20.38 -21.01
C LYS A 6 -22.81 20.74 -19.55
N LYS A 7 -23.91 21.47 -19.36
CA LYS A 7 -24.55 21.69 -18.06
C LYS A 7 -24.79 20.34 -17.39
N LEU A 8 -24.15 20.09 -16.26
CA LEU A 8 -24.64 19.09 -15.30
C LEU A 8 -25.48 19.85 -14.27
N LEU A 9 -26.78 19.78 -14.46
CA LEU A 9 -27.79 20.28 -13.55
C LEU A 9 -28.52 19.04 -13.02
N LEU A 10 -28.66 19.00 -11.68
CA LEU A 10 -29.43 18.08 -10.83
C LEU A 10 -28.78 16.74 -10.42
N CYS A 11 -28.46 16.61 -9.12
CA CYS A 11 -29.10 15.68 -8.17
C CYS A 11 -28.35 15.64 -6.81
N GLY A 12 -29.05 16.03 -5.73
CA GLY A 12 -28.76 15.68 -4.32
C GLY A 12 -27.51 16.29 -3.68
N GLU A 13 -27.56 16.53 -2.36
CA GLU A 13 -26.33 16.59 -1.57
C GLU A 13 -25.59 15.27 -1.81
N ARG A 14 -24.56 15.29 -2.66
CA ARG A 14 -23.60 14.21 -2.66
C ARG A 14 -22.92 14.30 -1.31
N SER A 15 -23.33 13.43 -0.38
CA SER A 15 -22.39 12.93 0.61
C SER A 15 -21.13 12.59 -0.19
N PHE A 16 -20.06 13.36 0.02
CA PHE A 16 -18.79 13.06 -0.60
C PHE A 16 -18.52 11.59 -0.32
N PRO A 17 -18.26 10.75 -1.36
CA PRO A 17 -17.90 9.36 -1.12
C PRO A 17 -16.77 9.36 -0.10
N SER A 18 -16.86 8.51 0.92
CA SER A 18 -15.71 8.34 1.81
C SER A 18 -14.51 7.95 0.95
N GLU A 19 -13.29 8.32 1.35
CA GLU A 19 -12.09 7.95 0.58
C GLU A 19 -12.04 6.43 0.34
N GLU A 20 -12.64 5.64 1.23
CA GLU A 20 -12.83 4.19 1.11
C GLU A 20 -13.72 3.75 -0.08
N GLU A 21 -14.66 4.58 -0.53
CA GLU A 21 -15.55 4.30 -1.66
C GLU A 21 -14.96 4.72 -3.02
N LEU A 22 -13.96 5.61 -3.04
CA LEU A 22 -13.24 5.94 -4.27
C LEU A 22 -12.39 4.73 -4.68
N LEU A 23 -12.33 4.42 -5.97
CA LEU A 23 -11.43 3.38 -6.46
C LEU A 23 -10.00 3.92 -6.50
N PRO A 24 -8.97 3.08 -6.25
CA PRO A 24 -7.58 3.50 -6.44
C PRO A 24 -7.32 3.90 -7.89
N GLU A 25 -6.28 4.71 -8.09
CA GLU A 25 -5.84 5.06 -9.44
C GLU A 25 -5.53 3.80 -10.27
N GLN A 26 -5.67 3.91 -11.60
CA GLN A 26 -5.39 2.77 -12.48
C GLN A 26 -3.94 2.30 -12.27
N GLY A 27 -3.77 0.98 -12.09
CA GLY A 27 -2.46 0.39 -11.83
C GLY A 27 -1.99 0.52 -10.38
N HIS A 28 -2.82 1.01 -9.46
CA HIS A 28 -2.54 1.07 -8.03
C HIS A 28 -3.44 0.14 -7.22
N VAL A 29 -2.99 -0.20 -6.02
CA VAL A 29 -3.74 -1.00 -5.05
C VAL A 29 -3.65 -0.36 -3.67
N ARG A 30 -4.74 -0.45 -2.91
CA ARG A 30 -4.78 -0.01 -1.52
C ARG A 30 -4.20 -1.08 -0.61
N VAL A 31 -3.32 -0.66 0.28
CA VAL A 31 -2.76 -1.50 1.33
C VAL A 31 -2.95 -0.84 2.70
N CYS A 32 -3.22 -1.66 3.70
CA CYS A 32 -3.24 -1.30 5.11
C CYS A 32 -2.05 -2.00 5.78
N VAL A 33 -1.09 -1.22 6.25
CA VAL A 33 0.16 -1.73 6.82
C VAL A 33 0.16 -1.56 8.32
N GLY A 34 0.47 -2.63 9.05
CA GLY A 34 0.61 -2.61 10.50
C GLY A 34 0.64 -4.01 11.09
N LYS A 35 1.01 -4.11 12.37
CA LYS A 35 0.99 -5.36 13.13
C LYS A 35 -0.41 -5.66 13.69
N GLU A 36 -0.67 -6.93 13.97
CA GLU A 36 -1.90 -7.35 14.65
C GLU A 36 -2.02 -6.67 16.02
N GLY A 37 -3.24 -6.26 16.40
CA GLY A 37 -3.50 -5.57 17.66
C GLY A 37 -3.20 -4.06 17.64
N GLU A 38 -2.57 -3.56 16.59
CA GLU A 38 -2.27 -2.13 16.38
C GLU A 38 -3.23 -1.51 15.35
N GLU A 39 -4.52 -1.85 15.40
CA GLU A 39 -5.53 -1.40 14.41
C GLU A 39 -5.58 0.12 14.27
N GLU A 40 -5.41 0.86 15.38
CA GLU A 40 -5.37 2.33 15.40
C GLU A 40 -4.12 2.93 14.75
N VAL A 41 -3.07 2.13 14.56
CA VAL A 41 -1.77 2.55 13.99
C VAL A 41 -1.60 2.06 12.54
N MET A 42 -2.61 1.39 11.98
CA MET A 42 -2.55 0.90 10.60
C MET A 42 -2.47 2.07 9.61
N MET A 43 -1.44 2.06 8.78
CA MET A 43 -1.25 3.06 7.74
C MET A 43 -1.93 2.60 6.45
N LYS A 44 -2.89 3.38 5.96
CA LYS A 44 -3.51 3.19 4.65
C LYS A 44 -2.73 3.94 3.59
N LEU A 45 -2.40 3.27 2.49
CA LEU A 45 -1.66 3.88 1.38
C LEU A 45 -1.99 3.19 0.05
N GLU A 46 -1.73 3.89 -1.05
CA GLU A 46 -1.80 3.34 -2.40
C GLU A 46 -0.38 3.06 -2.92
N VAL A 47 -0.19 1.89 -3.52
CA VAL A 47 1.08 1.48 -4.14
C VAL A 47 0.86 1.03 -5.56
N GLU A 48 1.89 1.11 -6.40
CA GLU A 48 1.85 0.52 -7.73
C GLU A 48 1.58 -0.99 -7.62
N ALA A 49 0.62 -1.49 -8.39
CA ALA A 49 0.22 -2.89 -8.37
C ALA A 49 1.33 -3.83 -8.89
N ASN A 50 2.31 -3.30 -9.63
CA ASN A 50 3.48 -4.07 -10.07
C ASN A 50 4.39 -4.48 -8.89
N TYR A 51 4.35 -3.76 -7.75
CA TYR A 51 5.14 -4.08 -6.56
C TYR A 51 4.71 -5.41 -5.95
N LEU A 52 3.46 -5.82 -6.15
CA LEU A 52 2.94 -7.10 -5.66
C LEU A 52 3.69 -8.32 -6.24
N ASN A 53 4.37 -8.17 -7.38
CA ASN A 53 5.18 -9.24 -8.00
C ASN A 53 6.66 -9.18 -7.59
N HIS A 54 7.04 -8.26 -6.69
CA HIS A 54 8.41 -8.15 -6.22
C HIS A 54 8.65 -9.18 -5.10
N PRO A 55 9.76 -9.94 -5.09
CA PRO A 55 10.00 -11.00 -4.10
C PRO A 55 9.85 -10.56 -2.63
N LEU A 56 10.39 -9.39 -2.27
CA LEU A 56 10.21 -8.83 -0.92
C LEU A 56 8.75 -8.52 -0.58
N PHE A 57 7.94 -8.14 -1.57
CA PHE A 57 6.51 -7.89 -1.37
C PHE A 57 5.75 -9.20 -1.27
N GLU A 58 6.13 -10.21 -2.05
CA GLU A 58 5.59 -11.57 -1.94
C GLU A 58 5.88 -12.18 -0.55
N ASP A 59 7.09 -11.99 -0.02
CA ASP A 59 7.44 -12.41 1.35
C ASP A 59 6.53 -11.74 2.39
N LEU A 60 6.31 -10.42 2.29
CA LEU A 60 5.40 -9.68 3.17
C LEU A 60 3.95 -10.17 3.03
N LEU A 61 3.48 -10.45 1.81
CA LEU A 61 2.14 -11.00 1.57
C LEU A 61 2.01 -12.41 2.18
N GLY A 62 3.04 -13.24 2.08
CA GLY A 62 3.10 -14.56 2.70
C GLY A 62 2.90 -14.46 4.22
N MET A 63 3.69 -13.60 4.87
CA MET A 63 3.55 -13.32 6.32
C MET A 63 2.14 -12.81 6.66
N SER A 64 1.56 -11.98 5.80
CA SER A 64 0.23 -11.40 6.01
C SER A 64 -0.90 -12.41 5.89
N VAL A 65 -0.76 -13.39 4.99
CA VAL A 65 -1.72 -14.48 4.81
C VAL A 65 -1.73 -15.42 6.01
N GLU A 66 -0.57 -15.70 6.61
CA GLU A 66 -0.48 -16.50 7.83
C GLU A 66 -1.25 -15.84 9.00
N GLU A 67 -1.18 -14.51 9.08
CA GLU A 67 -1.80 -13.72 10.14
C GLU A 67 -3.30 -13.48 9.89
N TYR A 68 -3.65 -12.98 8.71
CA TYR A 68 -5.00 -12.45 8.41
C TYR A 68 -5.80 -13.35 7.47
N GLY A 69 -5.20 -14.40 6.91
CA GLY A 69 -5.77 -15.17 5.80
C GLY A 69 -5.89 -14.33 4.52
N TYR A 70 -6.76 -14.79 3.61
CA TYR A 70 -7.00 -14.13 2.31
C TYR A 70 -8.18 -13.15 2.32
N SER A 71 -8.75 -12.82 3.48
CA SER A 71 -9.91 -11.93 3.57
C SER A 71 -9.50 -10.47 3.51
N TYR A 72 -9.95 -9.76 2.46
CA TYR A 72 -9.71 -8.32 2.29
C TYR A 72 -11.02 -7.54 2.26
N LYS A 73 -11.06 -6.39 2.95
CA LYS A 73 -12.19 -5.44 2.92
C LYS A 73 -11.76 -4.16 2.22
N GLY A 74 -11.64 -4.21 0.89
CA GLY A 74 -11.29 -3.05 0.06
C GLY A 74 -9.81 -2.66 0.06
N ALA A 75 -8.97 -3.23 0.92
CA ALA A 75 -7.53 -3.04 0.94
C ALA A 75 -6.81 -4.33 1.37
N LEU A 76 -5.60 -4.56 0.84
CA LEU A 76 -4.74 -5.66 1.25
C LEU A 76 -4.11 -5.33 2.60
N ARG A 77 -4.20 -6.26 3.56
CA ARG A 77 -3.52 -6.10 4.85
C ARG A 77 -2.10 -6.62 4.73
N ILE A 78 -1.13 -5.80 5.12
CA ILE A 78 0.28 -6.16 5.12
C ILE A 78 0.78 -6.19 6.57
N CYS A 79 1.13 -7.38 7.04
CA CYS A 79 1.65 -7.63 8.38
C CYS A 79 3.14 -7.29 8.46
N CYS A 80 3.45 -6.02 8.69
CA CYS A 80 4.80 -5.58 9.05
C CYS A 80 4.78 -4.21 9.73
N GLU A 81 5.94 -3.78 10.21
CA GLU A 81 6.10 -2.42 10.72
C GLU A 81 5.96 -1.40 9.59
N THR A 82 5.18 -0.36 9.82
CA THR A 82 4.93 0.71 8.83
C THR A 82 6.23 1.31 8.29
N GLY A 83 7.23 1.53 9.16
CA GLY A 83 8.52 2.08 8.73
C GLY A 83 9.31 1.13 7.81
N LEU A 84 9.25 -0.18 8.06
CA LEU A 84 9.88 -1.17 7.20
C LEU A 84 9.22 -1.18 5.82
N PHE A 85 7.89 -1.11 5.77
CA PHE A 85 7.15 -1.05 4.52
C PHE A 85 7.49 0.22 3.71
N LEU A 86 7.56 1.38 4.36
CA LEU A 86 7.92 2.63 3.71
C LEU A 86 9.34 2.59 3.14
N LEU A 87 10.29 1.98 3.86
CA LEU A 87 11.65 1.75 3.35
C LEU A 87 11.64 0.88 2.09
N LEU A 88 10.89 -0.23 2.09
CA LEU A 88 10.75 -1.07 0.91
C LEU A 88 10.12 -0.29 -0.26
N LYS A 89 9.03 0.44 0.00
CA LYS A 89 8.37 1.26 -1.01
C LYS A 89 9.32 2.27 -1.63
N GLU A 90 10.09 3.00 -0.82
CA GLU A 90 11.09 3.95 -1.30
C GLU A 90 12.18 3.28 -2.14
N MET A 91 12.63 2.08 -1.76
CA MET A 91 13.58 1.30 -2.55
C MET A 91 13.02 0.89 -3.92
N LEU A 92 11.74 0.54 -3.99
CA LEU A 92 11.07 0.19 -5.24
C LEU A 92 10.80 1.43 -6.11
N ASP A 93 10.32 2.53 -5.51
CA ASP A 93 10.07 3.81 -6.18
C ASP A 93 11.36 4.35 -6.82
N SER A 94 12.49 4.24 -6.12
CA SER A 94 13.81 4.65 -6.61
C SER A 94 14.45 3.66 -7.59
N ARG A 95 13.77 2.56 -7.92
CA ARG A 95 14.27 1.46 -8.76
C ARG A 95 15.64 0.96 -8.29
N ASN A 96 15.81 0.86 -6.98
CA ASN A 96 17.07 0.48 -6.39
C ASN A 96 17.38 -0.99 -6.74
N PRO A 97 18.46 -1.28 -7.49
CA PRO A 97 18.74 -2.64 -7.93
C PRO A 97 19.00 -3.59 -6.75
N SER A 98 19.41 -3.09 -5.58
CA SER A 98 19.62 -3.92 -4.40
C SER A 98 18.34 -4.55 -3.87
N ALA A 99 17.16 -3.96 -4.12
CA ALA A 99 15.88 -4.54 -3.72
C ALA A 99 15.67 -5.94 -4.32
N HIS A 100 16.17 -6.19 -5.54
CA HIS A 100 16.00 -7.47 -6.23
C HIS A 100 16.89 -8.61 -5.72
N TYR A 101 17.95 -8.29 -4.96
CA TYR A 101 18.92 -9.29 -4.50
C TYR A 101 18.93 -9.49 -2.98
N MET A 102 18.22 -8.64 -2.23
CA MET A 102 18.12 -8.77 -0.78
C MET A 102 16.95 -9.67 -0.39
N GLY A 103 17.11 -10.44 0.67
CA GLY A 103 16.01 -11.16 1.29
C GLY A 103 15.27 -10.31 2.32
N ILE A 104 14.10 -10.77 2.75
CA ILE A 104 13.31 -10.07 3.78
C ILE A 104 14.09 -9.85 5.08
N GLN A 105 14.97 -10.78 5.47
CA GLN A 105 15.80 -10.66 6.67
C GLN A 105 16.86 -9.55 6.55
N ASP A 106 17.42 -9.34 5.36
CA ASP A 106 18.35 -8.25 5.10
C ASP A 106 17.64 -6.89 5.14
N LEU A 107 16.42 -6.83 4.61
CA LEU A 107 15.56 -5.64 4.69
C LEU A 107 15.24 -5.28 6.14
N ILE A 108 14.82 -6.26 6.95
CA ILE A 108 14.55 -6.09 8.39
C ILE A 108 15.80 -5.56 9.10
N SER A 109 16.96 -6.18 8.84
CA SER A 109 18.24 -5.77 9.43
C SER A 109 18.62 -4.34 9.05
N LYS A 110 18.46 -3.98 7.77
CA LYS A 110 18.71 -2.63 7.26
C LYS A 110 17.80 -1.59 7.90
N TYR A 111 16.52 -1.91 8.06
CA TYR A 111 15.56 -1.04 8.72
C TYR A 111 15.95 -0.79 10.18
N HIS A 112 16.24 -1.84 10.94
CA HIS A 112 16.67 -1.69 12.34
C HIS A 112 17.98 -0.91 12.49
N HIS A 113 18.91 -1.04 11.55
CA HIS A 113 20.12 -0.20 11.56
C HIS A 113 19.80 1.28 11.32
N SER A 114 18.87 1.57 10.40
CA SER A 114 18.48 2.93 10.04
C SER A 114 17.75 3.69 11.15
N ILE A 115 17.02 3.01 12.04
CA ILE A 115 16.27 3.66 13.12
C ILE A 115 17.10 3.83 14.41
N ASN A 116 18.22 3.11 14.54
CA ASN A 116 19.09 3.14 15.72
C ASN A 116 20.33 4.04 15.54
N THR A 117 20.47 4.66 14.37
CA THR A 117 21.57 5.57 14.01
C THR A 117 21.04 7.01 13.98
#